data_AF-A0A8S3V096-F1
#
_entry.id   AF-A0A8S3V096-F1
#
_cell.length_a   1.000
_cell.length_b   1.000
_cell.length_c   1.000
_cell.angle_alpha   90.00
_cell.angle_beta   90.00
_cell.angle_gamma   90.00
#
_symmetry.space_group_name_H-M   'P 1'
#
loop_
_entity.id
_entity.type
_entity.pdbx_description
1 polymer ?
#
loop_
_entity_poly.entity_id
_entity_poly.type
_entity_poly.pdbx_seq_one_letter_code
_entity_poly.pdbx_strand_id
1 'polypeptide(L)'
;MPRRGVRRRSNRSNSSDNSIVNDLKEKSHPKKKSKKEDILSSTNVNKGELYTEVFSRENLTNYEILVLAKGLKFIPSPDVKYIKQNLLRDFDELGRKMRCKYHFSDKTNADTNHPFRIKSGFKPSLANNTIENYLFATKMEICRLKINKVRNNLSKHERAALKTLRSNNNIIIKKADKNSSTVVLDKNLYIKQTLNFLNNSICYEQIHEFNTNKISETIQKMIKQLHKKEYIDDITYKYLANNANIRVGRLYMLPKIHKINHEDREKIKTNKDFLKNIDIPGRPIVSLCNSPIEKIGQFIDHFLKPVVSQLWTYTQDTTSFINKIEQIRAPDDIIMCTFDITSMYNSLTHDEILQAVDRAWYKICRNKHEIPLPPKKDFLRILQFILCNNEFEFNNLIFRQTCGIPMGAPMSPSLADLRMFEIITNILDIFPFKDNLALNPITRVAYVGATFVPIAVPEICR
;
A
#
# COMPACT_ATOMS: atom_id res chain seq x y z
N MET A 1 -37.18 51.33 -18.78
CA MET A 1 -37.14 52.81 -18.83
C MET A 1 -38.40 53.36 -18.17
N PRO A 2 -38.41 54.52 -17.49
CA PRO A 2 -37.35 55.18 -16.74
C PRO A 2 -37.81 55.78 -15.36
N ARG A 3 -36.81 56.25 -14.59
CA ARG A 3 -36.78 57.48 -13.75
C ARG A 3 -37.49 57.60 -12.38
N ARG A 4 -36.61 57.61 -11.37
CA ARG A 4 -36.47 58.53 -10.21
C ARG A 4 -37.42 59.74 -10.07
N GLY A 5 -37.80 60.03 -8.81
CA GLY A 5 -38.18 61.35 -8.26
C GLY A 5 -38.44 61.26 -6.75
N VAL A 6 -37.46 61.48 -5.86
CA VAL A 6 -37.12 62.73 -5.12
C VAL A 6 -38.13 63.15 -4.02
N ARG A 7 -37.68 62.93 -2.77
CA ARG A 7 -37.83 63.70 -1.50
C ARG A 7 -38.88 64.81 -1.40
N ARG A 8 -39.55 64.88 -0.23
CA ARG A 8 -39.65 66.11 0.60
C ARG A 8 -39.79 65.80 2.09
N ARG A 9 -39.25 66.74 2.89
CA ARG A 9 -38.96 66.74 4.34
C ARG A 9 -40.10 67.38 5.15
N SER A 10 -39.93 67.30 6.49
CA SER A 10 -40.33 68.27 7.54
C SER A 10 -41.74 68.08 8.11
N ASN A 11 -42.07 68.31 9.39
CA ASN A 11 -41.41 68.80 10.61
C ASN A 11 -42.26 68.28 11.81
N ARG A 12 -41.67 67.76 12.90
CA ARG A 12 -41.49 68.38 14.24
C ARG A 12 -42.75 68.89 14.98
N SER A 13 -42.98 68.33 16.18
CA SER A 13 -43.36 68.97 17.47
C SER A 13 -43.91 67.89 18.43
N ASN A 14 -43.80 67.88 19.76
CA ASN A 14 -43.01 68.52 20.82
C ASN A 14 -43.50 67.87 22.16
N SER A 15 -42.66 67.91 23.20
CA SER A 15 -42.93 67.98 24.66
C SER A 15 -42.23 66.85 25.46
N SER A 16 -41.11 67.05 26.18
CA SER A 16 -40.89 67.81 27.45
C SER A 16 -41.86 67.38 28.55
N ASP A 17 -41.50 67.01 29.78
CA ASP A 17 -40.28 67.19 30.57
C ASP A 17 -40.33 66.33 31.86
N ASN A 18 -39.14 65.98 32.37
CA ASN A 18 -38.72 65.90 33.80
C ASN A 18 -39.47 64.96 34.76
N SER A 19 -38.88 64.32 35.77
CA SER A 19 -37.53 64.10 36.30
C SER A 19 -37.77 63.33 37.61
N ILE A 20 -36.91 62.41 38.03
CA ILE A 20 -36.44 62.19 39.43
C ILE A 20 -35.54 60.95 39.41
N VAL A 21 -34.35 61.15 39.94
CA VAL A 21 -33.23 60.22 39.96
C VAL A 21 -32.97 59.83 41.41
N ASN A 22 -32.84 58.51 41.64
CA ASN A 22 -31.93 57.79 42.56
C ASN A 22 -32.64 56.69 43.35
N ASP A 23 -32.24 55.44 43.12
CA ASP A 23 -31.47 54.75 44.15
C ASP A 23 -30.72 53.52 43.62
N LEU A 24 -29.47 53.43 44.05
CA LEU A 24 -28.49 52.41 43.73
C LEU A 24 -28.82 51.08 44.42
N LYS A 25 -28.89 49.99 43.65
CA LYS A 25 -28.65 48.63 44.16
C LYS A 25 -27.65 47.92 43.26
N GLU A 26 -26.46 47.71 43.81
CA GLU A 26 -25.45 46.78 43.29
C GLU A 26 -26.08 45.42 43.01
N LYS A 27 -26.00 44.97 41.76
CA LYS A 27 -26.18 43.56 41.39
C LYS A 27 -24.87 43.05 40.83
N SER A 28 -24.18 42.29 41.67
CA SER A 28 -23.09 41.40 41.30
C SER A 28 -23.56 40.43 40.20
N HIS A 29 -23.05 40.61 38.98
CA HIS A 29 -23.25 39.63 37.91
C HIS A 29 -22.27 38.47 38.09
N PRO A 30 -22.74 37.22 38.27
CA PRO A 30 -21.84 36.08 38.24
C PRO A 30 -21.35 35.89 36.81
N LYS A 31 -20.03 35.96 36.62
CA LYS A 31 -19.36 35.55 35.38
C LYS A 31 -19.77 34.11 35.06
N LYS A 32 -20.69 33.93 34.11
CA LYS A 32 -20.93 32.64 33.44
C LYS A 32 -19.64 32.22 32.75
N LYS A 33 -18.78 31.48 33.47
CA LYS A 33 -17.77 30.60 32.83
C LYS A 33 -18.56 29.62 31.97
N SER A 34 -18.56 29.84 30.66
CA SER A 34 -19.06 28.85 29.72
C SER A 34 -18.20 27.58 29.86
N LYS A 35 -18.71 26.59 30.58
CA LYS A 35 -18.31 25.19 30.40
C LYS A 35 -18.71 24.78 28.97
N LYS A 36 -17.90 25.16 27.99
CA LYS A 36 -17.77 24.42 26.73
C LYS A 36 -16.82 23.26 27.03
N GLU A 37 -17.31 22.29 27.78
CA GLU A 37 -16.81 20.93 27.62
C GLU A 37 -17.33 20.47 26.26
N ASP A 38 -16.43 20.00 25.40
CA ASP A 38 -16.72 19.50 24.06
C ASP A 38 -17.71 18.33 24.17
N ILE A 39 -19.01 18.62 24.10
CA ILE A 39 -20.04 17.60 23.86
C ILE A 39 -19.81 17.13 22.43
N LEU A 40 -19.13 16.00 22.31
CA LEU A 40 -18.96 15.29 21.06
C LEU A 40 -20.35 14.99 20.51
N SER A 41 -20.77 15.67 19.43
CA SER A 41 -22.08 15.41 18.83
C SER A 41 -22.15 13.94 18.43
N SER A 42 -23.18 13.22 18.88
CA SER A 42 -23.45 11.82 18.51
C SER A 42 -23.31 11.57 17.00
N THR A 43 -23.68 12.56 16.19
CA THR A 43 -23.56 12.57 14.73
C THR A 43 -22.12 12.40 14.21
N ASN A 44 -21.11 12.93 14.91
CA ASN A 44 -19.71 12.80 14.51
C ASN A 44 -19.13 11.44 14.88
N VAL A 45 -19.55 10.87 16.01
CA VAL A 45 -19.16 9.52 16.43
C VAL A 45 -19.74 8.47 15.48
N ASN A 46 -21.04 8.58 15.16
CA ASN A 46 -21.71 7.72 14.20
C ASN A 46 -21.05 7.76 12.80
N LYS A 47 -20.55 8.93 12.37
CA LYS A 47 -19.76 9.05 11.14
C LYS A 47 -18.38 8.37 11.26
N GLY A 48 -17.76 8.38 12.42
CA GLY A 48 -16.47 7.73 12.66
C GLY A 48 -16.55 6.20 12.64
N GLU A 49 -17.64 5.65 13.18
CA GLU A 49 -17.94 4.22 13.18
C GLU A 49 -18.15 3.65 11.76
N LEU A 50 -18.58 4.48 10.81
CA LEU A 50 -18.68 4.08 9.39
C LEU A 50 -17.31 3.69 8.79
N TYR A 51 -16.24 4.30 9.28
CA TYR A 51 -14.88 4.13 8.74
C TYR A 51 -13.96 3.31 9.65
N THR A 52 -14.42 2.96 10.86
CA THR A 52 -13.65 2.22 11.86
C THR A 52 -14.43 1.00 12.33
N GLU A 53 -13.88 -0.18 12.06
CA GLU A 53 -14.49 -1.46 12.42
C GLU A 53 -13.76 -2.07 13.61
N VAL A 54 -14.47 -2.31 14.70
CA VAL A 54 -13.88 -2.75 15.98
C VAL A 54 -14.26 -4.19 16.26
N PHE A 55 -13.28 -5.09 16.10
CA PHE A 55 -13.32 -6.50 16.45
C PHE A 55 -12.40 -6.79 17.64
N SER A 56 -12.59 -6.03 18.72
CA SER A 56 -11.83 -6.14 19.96
C SER A 56 -12.76 -6.14 21.18
N ARG A 57 -12.36 -6.89 22.22
CA ARG A 57 -13.03 -6.84 23.51
C ARG A 57 -12.89 -5.49 24.19
N GLU A 58 -11.81 -4.78 23.89
CA GLU A 58 -11.58 -3.46 24.44
C GLU A 58 -12.55 -2.42 23.87
N ASN A 59 -13.01 -1.53 24.75
CA ASN A 59 -13.86 -0.41 24.37
C ASN A 59 -12.97 0.77 24.01
N LEU A 60 -13.05 1.19 22.75
CA LEU A 60 -12.40 2.41 22.29
C LEU A 60 -13.25 3.60 22.72
N THR A 61 -12.57 4.66 23.16
CA THR A 61 -13.21 5.95 23.39
C THR A 61 -13.65 6.57 22.08
N ASN A 62 -14.64 7.46 22.13
CA ASN A 62 -15.11 8.16 20.93
C ASN A 62 -13.99 8.95 20.23
N TYR A 63 -13.02 9.49 20.97
CA TYR A 63 -11.87 10.20 20.38
C TYR A 63 -10.90 9.25 19.67
N GLU A 64 -10.75 8.02 20.14
CA GLU A 64 -9.96 7.00 19.45
C GLU A 64 -10.62 6.58 18.14
N ILE A 65 -11.94 6.36 18.15
CA ILE A 65 -12.72 6.07 16.93
C ILE A 65 -12.60 7.22 15.93
N LEU A 66 -12.77 8.46 16.37
CA LEU A 66 -12.69 9.64 15.49
C LEU A 66 -11.30 9.81 14.85
N VAL A 67 -10.23 9.50 15.58
CA VAL A 67 -8.86 9.54 15.05
C VAL A 67 -8.65 8.44 14.03
N LEU A 68 -9.07 7.21 14.33
CA LEU A 68 -8.94 6.07 13.42
C LEU A 68 -9.77 6.26 12.14
N ALA A 69 -10.92 6.92 12.24
CA ALA A 69 -11.79 7.26 11.13
C ALA A 69 -11.18 8.26 10.14
N LYS A 70 -10.18 9.05 10.56
CA LYS A 70 -9.41 9.91 9.63
C LYS A 70 -8.54 9.08 8.68
N GLY A 71 -8.34 7.78 8.98
CA GLY A 71 -7.62 6.82 8.16
C GLY A 71 -6.12 6.75 8.46
N LEU A 72 -5.51 5.61 8.14
CA LEU A 72 -4.10 5.34 8.42
C LEU A 72 -3.10 6.18 7.60
N LYS A 73 -3.57 6.92 6.60
CA LYS A 73 -2.78 7.87 5.81
C LYS A 73 -2.88 9.31 6.33
N PHE A 74 -3.71 9.57 7.34
CA PHE A 74 -3.83 10.88 7.95
C PHE A 74 -2.51 11.26 8.64
N ILE A 75 -2.01 12.47 8.37
CA ILE A 75 -0.78 12.98 8.94
C ILE A 75 -1.12 14.06 9.98
N PRO A 76 -0.88 13.81 11.28
CA PRO A 76 -1.01 14.84 12.31
C PRO A 76 -0.12 16.05 12.02
N SER A 77 -0.58 17.25 12.35
CA SER A 77 0.25 18.46 12.26
C SER A 77 1.57 18.26 13.03
N PRO A 78 2.73 18.54 12.42
CA PRO A 78 4.03 18.31 13.04
C PRO A 78 4.26 19.26 14.22
N ASP A 79 5.13 18.85 15.15
CA ASP A 79 5.55 19.70 16.26
C ASP A 79 6.40 20.86 15.76
N VAL A 80 5.92 22.09 16.01
CA VAL A 80 6.56 23.35 15.63
C VAL A 80 7.99 23.44 16.15
N LYS A 81 8.31 22.80 17.28
CA LYS A 81 9.65 22.82 17.89
C LYS A 81 10.75 22.35 16.93
N TYR A 82 10.45 21.38 16.06
CA TYR A 82 11.46 20.76 15.19
C TYR A 82 11.32 21.14 13.71
N ILE A 83 10.29 21.91 13.33
CA ILE A 83 10.03 22.24 11.92
C ILE A 83 11.25 22.90 11.26
N LYS A 84 11.88 23.87 11.93
CA LYS A 84 13.04 24.58 11.36
C LYS A 84 14.22 23.65 11.09
N GLN A 85 14.51 22.74 12.03
CA GLN A 85 15.59 21.77 11.88
C GLN A 85 15.30 20.80 10.74
N ASN A 86 14.05 20.35 10.61
CA ASN A 86 13.64 19.47 9.51
C ASN A 86 13.75 20.18 8.16
N LEU A 87 13.25 21.42 8.06
CA LEU A 87 13.37 22.23 6.83
C LEU A 87 14.82 22.44 6.40
N LEU A 88 15.74 22.66 7.35
CA LEU A 88 17.16 22.80 7.04
C LEU A 88 17.79 21.49 6.55
N ARG A 89 17.36 20.34 7.09
CA ARG A 89 17.80 19.02 6.59
C ARG A 89 17.27 18.75 5.18
N ASP A 90 15.99 19.04 4.94
CA ASP A 90 15.37 18.92 3.62
C ASP A 90 16.05 19.86 2.61
N PHE A 91 16.43 21.05 3.06
CA PHE A 91 17.21 22.00 2.27
C PHE A 91 18.60 21.45 1.93
N ASP A 92 19.30 20.80 2.85
CA ASP A 92 20.60 20.19 2.56
C ASP A 92 20.46 19.06 1.51
N GLU A 93 19.35 18.31 1.53
CA GLU A 93 19.02 17.34 0.47
C GLU A 93 18.73 18.02 -0.88
N LEU A 94 17.99 19.12 -0.89
CA LEU A 94 17.74 19.94 -2.08
C LEU A 94 19.05 20.47 -2.67
N GLY A 95 19.91 21.05 -1.84
CA GLY A 95 21.21 21.55 -2.23
C GLY A 95 22.08 20.44 -2.84
N ARG A 96 22.10 19.26 -2.22
CA ARG A 96 22.77 18.09 -2.79
C ARG A 96 22.20 17.71 -4.16
N LYS A 97 20.87 17.67 -4.32
CA LYS A 97 20.21 17.36 -5.60
C LYS A 97 20.58 18.37 -6.69
N MET A 98 20.55 19.67 -6.39
CA MET A 98 20.91 20.72 -7.34
C MET A 98 22.38 20.60 -7.77
N ARG A 99 23.30 20.44 -6.81
CA ARG A 99 24.72 20.26 -7.12
C ARG A 99 24.97 18.97 -7.91
N CYS A 100 24.26 17.88 -7.63
CA CYS A 100 24.38 16.65 -8.42
C CYS A 100 23.92 16.90 -9.87
N LYS A 101 22.79 17.59 -10.07
CA LYS A 101 22.29 17.92 -11.41
C LYS A 101 23.26 18.81 -12.19
N TYR A 102 23.89 19.76 -11.53
CA TYR A 102 24.94 20.59 -12.13
C TYR A 102 26.20 19.77 -12.47
N HIS A 103 26.71 19.00 -11.50
CA HIS A 103 27.92 18.19 -11.66
C HIS A 103 27.82 17.17 -12.80
N PHE A 104 26.61 16.68 -13.11
CA PHE A 104 26.36 15.75 -14.20
C PHE A 104 25.70 16.39 -15.43
N SER A 105 25.65 17.72 -15.53
CA SER A 105 24.94 18.42 -16.62
C SER A 105 25.54 18.17 -18.00
N ASP A 106 26.86 18.02 -18.10
CA ASP A 106 27.57 17.74 -19.35
C ASP A 106 27.61 16.25 -19.70
N LYS A 107 27.11 15.37 -18.82
CA LYS A 107 27.04 13.93 -19.11
C LYS A 107 25.74 13.63 -19.84
N THR A 108 25.84 13.13 -21.07
CA THR A 108 24.70 12.58 -21.78
C THR A 108 24.06 11.46 -20.94
N ASN A 109 22.73 11.48 -20.78
CA ASN A 109 21.96 10.52 -19.97
C ASN A 109 22.14 9.03 -20.38
N ALA A 110 22.89 8.73 -21.44
CA ALA A 110 23.14 7.39 -21.96
C ALA A 110 23.71 6.42 -20.90
N ASP A 111 24.56 6.87 -19.98
CA ASP A 111 25.13 6.03 -18.89
C ASP A 111 24.20 5.87 -17.67
N THR A 112 22.99 6.45 -17.69
CA THR A 112 22.19 6.66 -16.46
C THR A 112 20.97 5.76 -16.28
N ASN A 113 20.61 4.93 -17.25
CA ASN A 113 19.36 4.13 -17.19
C ASN A 113 19.49 2.75 -16.54
N HIS A 114 20.67 2.37 -16.03
CA HIS A 114 20.81 1.06 -15.40
C HIS A 114 19.76 0.81 -14.28
N PRO A 115 18.99 -0.30 -14.33
CA PRO A 115 17.83 -0.54 -13.46
C PRO A 115 18.21 -0.87 -12.00
N PHE A 116 19.40 -1.45 -11.79
CA PHE A 116 19.88 -1.82 -10.47
C PHE A 116 20.89 -0.81 -9.97
N ARG A 117 20.51 0.07 -9.03
CA ARG A 117 21.41 1.08 -8.47
C ARG A 117 21.35 1.07 -6.95
N ILE A 118 22.51 1.17 -6.33
CA ILE A 118 22.62 1.42 -4.90
C ILE A 118 22.44 2.93 -4.68
N LYS A 119 21.72 3.29 -3.61
CA LYS A 119 21.61 4.68 -3.18
C LYS A 119 23.01 5.25 -2.92
N SER A 120 23.41 6.23 -3.74
CA SER A 120 24.73 6.86 -3.63
C SER A 120 24.79 7.85 -2.47
N GLY A 121 25.87 7.77 -1.69
CA GLY A 121 26.26 8.76 -0.68
C GLY A 121 27.07 9.93 -1.25
N PHE A 122 27.26 9.98 -2.58
CA PHE A 122 28.07 11.01 -3.24
C PHE A 122 27.60 12.42 -2.89
N LYS A 123 28.57 13.23 -2.46
CA LYS A 123 28.42 14.66 -2.23
C LYS A 123 29.26 15.38 -3.29
N PRO A 124 28.63 16.01 -4.29
CA PRO A 124 29.33 16.77 -5.31
C PRO A 124 30.05 17.98 -4.69
N SER A 125 31.06 18.48 -5.40
CA SER A 125 31.67 19.78 -5.12
C SER A 125 30.64 20.91 -5.24
N LEU A 126 31.05 22.12 -4.87
CA LEU A 126 30.25 23.32 -5.12
C LEU A 126 29.96 23.46 -6.62
N ALA A 127 28.74 23.90 -6.93
CA ALA A 127 28.32 24.24 -8.29
C ALA A 127 28.83 25.63 -8.70
N ASN A 128 28.36 26.16 -9.82
CA ASN A 128 28.66 27.53 -10.21
C ASN A 128 28.11 28.56 -9.21
N ASN A 129 28.62 29.79 -9.32
CA ASN A 129 28.24 30.89 -8.44
C ASN A 129 26.74 31.15 -8.43
N THR A 130 26.04 31.01 -9.56
CA THR A 130 24.58 31.21 -9.63
C THR A 130 23.83 30.24 -8.73
N ILE A 131 24.14 28.94 -8.81
CA ILE A 131 23.48 27.91 -7.99
C ILE A 131 23.86 28.08 -6.52
N GLU A 132 25.15 28.30 -6.22
CA GLU A 132 25.58 28.45 -4.83
C GLU A 132 25.03 29.72 -4.18
N ASN A 133 24.95 30.84 -4.91
CA ASN A 133 24.31 32.06 -4.42
C ASN A 133 22.81 31.85 -4.17
N TYR A 134 22.11 31.14 -5.07
CA TYR A 134 20.71 30.77 -4.86
C TYR A 134 20.53 29.88 -3.62
N LEU A 135 21.35 28.85 -3.46
CA LEU A 135 21.31 27.97 -2.30
C LEU A 135 21.61 28.75 -1.01
N PHE A 136 22.62 29.61 -1.02
CA PHE A 136 22.94 30.46 0.13
C PHE A 136 21.78 31.40 0.48
N ALA A 137 21.25 32.14 -0.48
CA ALA A 137 20.12 33.05 -0.28
C ALA A 137 18.88 32.31 0.26
N THR A 138 18.53 31.18 -0.36
CA THR A 138 17.40 30.34 0.07
C THR A 138 17.61 29.81 1.49
N LYS A 139 18.83 29.35 1.84
CA LYS A 139 19.15 28.91 3.20
C LYS A 139 19.00 30.05 4.20
N MET A 140 19.45 31.25 3.85
CA MET A 140 19.30 32.44 4.69
C MET A 140 17.83 32.85 4.86
N GLU A 141 17.02 32.75 3.81
CA GLU A 141 15.58 32.96 3.88
C GLU A 141 14.92 31.94 4.83
N ILE A 142 15.20 30.64 4.66
CA ILE A 142 14.71 29.58 5.56
C ILE A 142 15.14 29.84 7.02
N CYS A 143 16.38 30.26 7.23
CA CYS A 143 16.88 30.65 8.55
C CYS A 143 16.15 31.86 9.13
N ARG A 144 15.65 32.78 8.30
CA ARG A 144 14.91 33.97 8.71
C ARG A 144 13.39 33.75 8.78
N LEU A 145 12.88 32.65 8.20
CA LEU A 145 11.46 32.33 8.24
C LEU A 145 10.93 32.30 9.68
N LYS A 146 9.91 33.12 9.92
CA LYS A 146 9.12 33.07 11.15
C LYS A 146 8.14 31.92 11.02
N ILE A 147 8.38 30.85 11.76
CA ILE A 147 7.48 29.69 11.78
C ILE A 147 6.30 30.05 12.67
N ASN A 148 5.17 30.35 12.03
CA ASN A 148 3.93 30.61 12.72
C ASN A 148 3.36 29.29 13.25
N LYS A 149 2.80 29.34 14.46
CA LYS A 149 2.12 28.19 15.05
C LYS A 149 0.83 27.93 14.28
N VAL A 150 0.80 26.86 13.50
CA VAL A 150 -0.41 26.43 12.80
C VAL A 150 -1.36 25.77 13.81
N ARG A 151 -2.66 25.94 13.60
CA ARG A 151 -3.67 25.21 14.38
C ARG A 151 -3.49 23.71 14.14
N ASN A 152 -3.44 22.92 15.22
CA ASN A 152 -3.39 21.47 15.10
C ASN A 152 -4.61 20.97 14.34
N ASN A 153 -4.41 20.08 13.38
CA ASN A 153 -5.47 19.35 12.67
C ASN A 153 -6.12 18.24 13.52
N LEU A 154 -5.69 18.11 14.79
CA LEU A 154 -6.26 17.25 15.81
C LEU A 154 -6.55 18.03 17.10
N SER A 155 -7.64 17.69 17.77
CA SER A 155 -7.96 18.21 19.10
C SER A 155 -6.94 17.76 20.15
N LYS A 156 -7.02 18.31 21.37
CA LYS A 156 -6.19 17.82 22.49
C LYS A 156 -6.54 16.37 22.84
N HIS A 157 -7.83 16.04 22.82
CA HIS A 157 -8.32 14.70 23.13
C HIS A 157 -7.95 13.68 22.04
N GLU A 158 -8.05 14.04 20.76
CA GLU A 158 -7.61 13.20 19.65
C GLU A 158 -6.09 12.90 19.69
N ARG A 159 -5.28 13.89 20.11
CA ARG A 159 -3.82 13.66 20.30
C ARG A 159 -3.52 12.80 21.51
N ALA A 160 -4.31 12.91 22.58
CA ALA A 160 -4.21 11.99 23.72
C ALA A 160 -4.60 10.57 23.30
N ALA A 161 -5.70 10.42 22.55
CA ALA A 161 -6.16 9.15 21.99
C ALA A 161 -5.08 8.48 21.12
N LEU A 162 -4.37 9.22 20.27
CA LEU A 162 -3.22 8.67 19.51
C LEU A 162 -2.14 8.07 20.41
N LYS A 163 -1.85 8.71 21.56
CA LYS A 163 -0.88 8.18 22.52
C LYS A 163 -1.40 6.92 23.19
N THR A 164 -2.66 6.92 23.61
CA THR A 164 -3.33 5.75 24.22
C THR A 164 -3.33 4.56 23.28
N LEU A 165 -3.79 4.75 22.03
CA LEU A 165 -3.78 3.72 20.99
C LEU A 165 -2.39 3.17 20.72
N ARG A 166 -1.36 4.03 20.70
CA ARG A 166 0.03 3.61 20.49
C ARG A 166 0.58 2.77 21.64
N SER A 167 0.21 3.07 22.88
CA SER A 167 0.64 2.33 24.07
C SER A 167 -0.16 1.05 24.32
N ASN A 168 -1.26 0.85 23.60
CA ASN A 168 -2.14 -0.28 23.81
C ASN A 168 -1.59 -1.55 23.15
N ASN A 169 -1.14 -2.49 23.98
CA ASN A 169 -0.55 -3.75 23.54
C ASN A 169 -1.56 -4.88 23.33
N ASN A 170 -2.85 -4.65 23.58
CA ASN A 170 -3.92 -5.65 23.49
C ASN A 170 -4.66 -5.60 22.16
N ILE A 171 -4.45 -4.55 21.36
CA ILE A 171 -5.10 -4.37 20.07
C ILE A 171 -4.10 -4.36 18.92
N ILE A 172 -4.58 -4.73 17.73
CA ILE A 172 -3.86 -4.63 16.46
C ILE A 172 -4.67 -3.73 15.53
N ILE A 173 -4.04 -2.68 15.00
CA ILE A 173 -4.67 -1.74 14.06
C ILE A 173 -4.14 -2.02 12.66
N LYS A 174 -5.05 -2.32 11.72
CA LYS A 174 -4.72 -2.63 10.31
C LYS A 174 -5.70 -1.94 9.37
N LYS A 175 -5.27 -1.75 8.11
CA LYS A 175 -6.23 -1.48 7.02
C LYS A 175 -6.98 -2.76 6.69
N ALA A 176 -8.23 -2.64 6.27
CA ALA A 176 -8.97 -3.77 5.70
C ALA A 176 -8.33 -4.26 4.38
N ASP A 177 -8.59 -5.52 4.01
CA ASP A 177 -8.16 -6.11 2.74
C ASP A 177 -8.87 -5.49 1.53
N LYS A 178 -10.19 -5.34 1.66
CA LYS A 178 -11.06 -4.60 0.74
C LYS A 178 -11.68 -3.47 1.54
N ASN A 179 -11.85 -2.30 0.90
CA ASN A 179 -12.31 -1.04 1.49
C ASN A 179 -11.21 -0.26 2.21
N SER A 180 -11.44 1.04 2.40
CA SER A 180 -10.51 1.98 3.04
C SER A 180 -10.66 2.05 4.56
N SER A 181 -11.44 1.16 5.18
CA SER A 181 -11.73 1.18 6.61
C SER A 181 -10.51 0.82 7.47
N THR A 182 -10.43 1.43 8.64
CA THR A 182 -9.49 1.09 9.69
C THR A 182 -10.10 -0.01 10.54
N VAL A 183 -9.35 -1.11 10.76
CA VAL A 183 -9.82 -2.28 11.52
C VAL A 183 -9.01 -2.38 12.80
N VAL A 184 -9.71 -2.51 13.92
CA VAL A 184 -9.13 -2.74 15.25
C VAL A 184 -9.44 -4.17 15.67
N LEU A 185 -8.41 -4.97 15.92
CA LEU A 185 -8.53 -6.38 16.26
C LEU A 185 -8.03 -6.63 17.68
N ASP A 186 -8.65 -7.56 18.39
CA ASP A 186 -8.04 -8.20 19.55
C ASP A 186 -6.74 -8.89 19.14
N LYS A 187 -5.64 -8.60 19.85
CA LYS A 187 -4.32 -9.13 19.52
C LYS A 187 -4.25 -10.65 19.64
N ASN A 188 -4.87 -11.23 20.66
CA ASN A 188 -4.82 -12.68 20.87
C ASN A 188 -5.62 -13.40 19.78
N LEU A 189 -6.77 -12.85 19.38
CA LEU A 189 -7.54 -13.36 18.24
C LEU A 189 -6.72 -13.30 16.95
N TYR A 190 -6.06 -12.16 16.67
CA TYR A 190 -5.21 -11.98 15.50
C TYR A 190 -4.04 -12.98 15.46
N ILE A 191 -3.35 -13.17 16.59
CA ILE A 191 -2.25 -14.14 16.71
C ILE A 191 -2.78 -15.56 16.49
N LYS A 192 -3.86 -15.96 17.17
CA LYS A 192 -4.46 -17.28 17.05
C LYS A 192 -4.87 -17.60 15.60
N GLN A 193 -5.60 -16.70 14.94
CA GLN A 193 -6.04 -16.90 13.56
C GLN A 193 -4.87 -16.97 12.58
N THR A 194 -3.84 -16.15 12.78
CA THR A 194 -2.66 -16.18 11.92
C THR A 194 -1.85 -17.47 12.12
N LEU A 195 -1.69 -17.94 13.37
CA LEU A 195 -1.03 -19.22 13.65
C LEU A 195 -1.85 -20.41 13.09
N ASN A 196 -3.18 -20.38 13.19
CA ASN A 196 -4.03 -21.38 12.55
C ASN A 196 -3.84 -21.41 11.03
N PHE A 197 -3.71 -20.24 10.39
CA PHE A 197 -3.39 -20.15 8.96
C PHE A 197 -2.01 -20.77 8.63
N LEU A 198 -1.01 -20.55 9.49
CA LEU A 198 0.33 -21.10 9.33
C LEU A 198 0.44 -22.58 9.72
N ASN A 199 -0.56 -23.15 10.39
CA ASN A 199 -0.59 -24.57 10.74
C ASN A 199 -0.86 -25.49 9.53
N ASN A 200 -1.02 -24.92 8.34
CA ASN A 200 -1.08 -25.70 7.10
C ASN A 200 0.31 -26.24 6.73
N SER A 201 0.60 -27.47 7.17
CA SER A 201 1.87 -28.17 6.94
C SER A 201 2.19 -28.45 5.48
N ILE A 202 1.21 -28.33 4.57
CA ILE A 202 1.45 -28.47 3.12
C ILE A 202 2.28 -27.29 2.60
N CYS A 203 2.05 -26.09 3.14
CA CYS A 203 2.56 -24.84 2.58
C CYS A 203 3.47 -24.05 3.51
N TYR A 204 3.47 -24.39 4.80
CA TYR A 204 4.30 -23.72 5.79
C TYR A 204 4.99 -24.74 6.70
N GLU A 205 6.27 -24.50 6.91
CA GLU A 205 7.12 -25.25 7.84
C GLU A 205 7.59 -24.27 8.92
N GLN A 206 7.38 -24.59 10.20
CA GLN A 206 8.01 -23.84 11.29
C GLN A 206 9.48 -24.29 11.41
N ILE A 207 10.40 -23.32 11.42
CA ILE A 207 11.84 -23.58 11.55
C ILE A 207 12.39 -22.97 12.83
N HIS A 208 13.44 -23.59 13.39
CA HIS A 208 14.01 -23.19 14.67
C HIS A 208 14.77 -21.86 14.62
N GLU A 209 15.49 -21.61 13.52
CA GLU A 209 16.36 -20.45 13.40
C GLU A 209 16.41 -19.93 11.95
N PHE A 210 16.41 -18.61 11.82
CA PHE A 210 16.57 -17.91 10.55
C PHE A 210 18.05 -17.82 10.23
N ASN A 211 18.56 -18.77 9.45
CA ASN A 211 19.98 -18.79 9.07
C ASN A 211 20.28 -17.81 7.93
N THR A 212 20.20 -16.52 8.27
CA THR A 212 20.50 -15.38 7.39
C THR A 212 21.84 -15.54 6.68
N ASN A 213 22.85 -16.01 7.43
CA ASN A 213 24.23 -16.11 6.94
C ASN A 213 24.32 -17.15 5.83
N LYS A 214 23.77 -18.35 6.03
CA LYS A 214 23.76 -19.41 5.02
C LYS A 214 23.04 -19.00 3.74
N ILE A 215 21.87 -18.36 3.86
CA ILE A 215 21.11 -17.88 2.68
C ILE A 215 21.94 -16.82 1.96
N SER A 216 22.46 -15.83 2.69
CA SER A 216 23.23 -14.73 2.12
C SER A 216 24.53 -15.19 1.45
N GLU A 217 25.26 -16.13 2.07
CA GLU A 217 26.47 -16.73 1.49
C GLU A 217 26.17 -17.50 0.21
N THR A 218 25.05 -18.24 0.18
CA THR A 218 24.64 -18.98 -1.01
C THR A 218 24.30 -18.02 -2.15
N ILE A 219 23.54 -16.96 -1.87
CA ILE A 219 23.26 -15.90 -2.84
C ILE A 219 24.57 -15.26 -3.32
N GLN A 220 25.46 -14.86 -2.42
CA GLN A 220 26.75 -14.25 -2.80
C GLN A 220 27.58 -15.18 -3.70
N LYS A 221 27.63 -16.49 -3.42
CA LYS A 221 28.31 -17.47 -4.27
C LYS A 221 27.69 -17.52 -5.66
N MET A 222 26.35 -17.59 -5.76
CA MET A 222 25.63 -17.58 -7.04
C MET A 222 25.93 -16.30 -7.83
N ILE A 223 25.79 -15.13 -7.21
CA ILE A 223 25.99 -13.84 -7.86
C ILE A 223 27.46 -13.63 -8.29
N LYS A 224 28.43 -14.04 -7.46
CA LYS A 224 29.85 -14.03 -7.85
C LYS A 224 30.12 -14.92 -9.06
N GLN A 225 29.48 -16.09 -9.15
CA GLN A 225 29.63 -16.97 -10.31
C GLN A 225 29.04 -16.36 -11.59
N LEU A 226 27.88 -15.70 -11.50
CA LEU A 226 27.28 -15.00 -12.64
C LEU A 226 28.18 -13.86 -13.12
N HIS A 227 28.73 -13.09 -12.19
CA HIS A 227 29.64 -11.99 -12.50
C HIS A 227 30.95 -12.48 -13.14
N LYS A 228 31.58 -13.51 -12.57
CA LYS A 228 32.81 -14.11 -13.13
C LYS A 228 32.61 -14.64 -14.57
N LYS A 229 31.40 -15.07 -14.90
CA LYS A 229 31.01 -15.54 -16.24
C LYS A 229 30.48 -14.42 -17.14
N GLU A 230 30.51 -13.17 -16.69
CA GLU A 230 30.02 -12.00 -17.41
C GLU A 230 28.52 -12.06 -17.77
N TYR A 231 27.74 -12.87 -17.05
CA TYR A 231 26.29 -12.96 -17.22
C TYR A 231 25.53 -11.79 -16.56
N ILE A 232 26.22 -11.02 -15.73
CA ILE A 232 25.75 -9.77 -15.15
C ILE A 232 26.90 -8.77 -15.15
N ASP A 233 26.59 -7.50 -15.34
CA ASP A 233 27.56 -6.41 -15.28
C ASP A 233 27.97 -6.06 -13.83
N ASP A 234 28.99 -5.20 -13.69
CA ASP A 234 29.52 -4.74 -12.41
C ASP A 234 28.49 -3.99 -11.54
N ILE A 235 27.58 -3.24 -12.16
CA ILE A 235 26.59 -2.42 -11.45
C ILE A 235 25.52 -3.34 -10.85
N THR A 236 25.03 -4.29 -11.65
CA THR A 236 24.15 -5.37 -11.25
C THR A 236 24.78 -6.21 -10.13
N TYR A 237 26.05 -6.63 -10.29
CA TYR A 237 26.77 -7.38 -9.26
C TYR A 237 26.83 -6.59 -7.94
N LYS A 238 27.26 -5.33 -7.97
CA LYS A 238 27.32 -4.47 -6.77
C LYS A 238 25.95 -4.37 -6.11
N TYR A 239 24.90 -4.16 -6.89
CA TYR A 239 23.54 -4.05 -6.37
C TYR A 239 23.11 -5.31 -5.61
N LEU A 240 23.26 -6.47 -6.23
CA LEU A 240 22.85 -7.78 -5.72
C LEU A 240 23.72 -8.25 -4.56
N ALA A 241 25.02 -7.96 -4.57
CA ALA A 241 25.95 -8.32 -3.51
C ALA A 241 25.84 -7.43 -2.26
N ASN A 242 25.15 -6.27 -2.36
CA ASN A 242 25.01 -5.35 -1.24
C ASN A 242 24.03 -5.89 -0.18
N ASN A 243 24.57 -6.26 0.98
CA ASN A 243 23.84 -6.91 2.08
C ASN A 243 23.62 -5.98 3.28
N ALA A 244 23.46 -4.67 3.07
CA ALA A 244 23.24 -3.73 4.17
C ALA A 244 21.89 -3.98 4.88
N ASN A 245 21.92 -4.13 6.21
CA ASN A 245 20.76 -4.23 7.10
C ASN A 245 19.80 -5.38 6.78
N ILE A 246 20.34 -6.57 6.49
CA ILE A 246 19.51 -7.76 6.24
C ILE A 246 18.63 -8.06 7.45
N ARG A 247 17.36 -8.37 7.20
CA ARG A 247 16.42 -8.85 8.22
C ARG A 247 15.52 -9.93 7.66
N VAL A 248 15.00 -10.76 8.55
CA VAL A 248 13.96 -11.74 8.23
C VAL A 248 12.70 -11.05 7.68
N GLY A 249 12.01 -11.71 6.76
CA GLY A 249 10.70 -11.26 6.30
C GLY A 249 9.72 -11.16 7.48
N ARG A 250 8.71 -10.29 7.39
CA ARG A 250 7.68 -10.17 8.45
C ARG A 250 6.30 -10.41 7.90
N LEU A 251 5.59 -11.40 8.43
CA LEU A 251 4.21 -11.66 8.07
C LEU A 251 3.26 -10.70 8.80
N TYR A 252 2.25 -10.23 8.09
CA TYR A 252 1.06 -9.64 8.69
C TYR A 252 -0.18 -9.97 7.89
N MET A 253 -1.34 -9.98 8.55
CA MET A 253 -2.64 -10.22 7.91
C MET A 253 -3.37 -8.91 7.65
N LEU A 254 -3.99 -8.79 6.46
CA LEU A 254 -4.98 -7.76 6.15
C LEU A 254 -6.39 -8.35 6.37
N PRO A 255 -7.22 -7.80 7.26
CA PRO A 255 -8.51 -8.40 7.61
C PRO A 255 -9.52 -8.31 6.45
N LYS A 256 -10.09 -9.45 6.05
CA LYS A 256 -11.14 -9.57 5.03
C LYS A 256 -12.51 -9.39 5.65
N ILE A 257 -12.76 -8.22 6.23
CA ILE A 257 -14.01 -7.91 6.94
C ILE A 257 -15.27 -8.09 6.08
N HIS A 258 -15.16 -8.02 4.75
CA HIS A 258 -16.25 -8.28 3.80
C HIS A 258 -16.69 -9.74 3.74
N LYS A 259 -15.91 -10.68 4.31
CA LYS A 259 -16.28 -12.09 4.44
C LYS A 259 -17.05 -12.40 5.73
N ILE A 260 -17.15 -11.43 6.63
CA ILE A 260 -17.93 -11.57 7.86
C ILE A 260 -19.39 -11.25 7.50
N ASN A 261 -20.28 -12.23 7.72
CA ASN A 261 -21.70 -12.07 7.45
C ASN A 261 -22.36 -11.04 8.40
N HIS A 262 -23.57 -10.60 8.06
CA HIS A 262 -24.28 -9.59 8.83
C HIS A 262 -24.65 -10.07 10.25
N GLU A 263 -25.05 -11.32 10.39
CA GLU A 263 -25.48 -11.88 11.67
C GLU A 263 -24.34 -11.91 12.70
N ASP A 264 -23.16 -12.34 12.30
CA ASP A 264 -21.96 -12.36 13.13
C ASP A 264 -21.52 -10.94 13.52
N ARG A 265 -21.67 -9.96 12.61
CA ARG A 265 -21.40 -8.55 12.91
C ARG A 265 -22.31 -8.01 14.01
N GLU A 266 -23.62 -8.31 13.94
CA GLU A 266 -24.58 -7.88 14.97
C GLU A 266 -24.34 -8.60 16.30
N LYS A 267 -23.98 -9.89 16.26
CA LYS A 267 -23.57 -10.65 17.46
C LYS A 267 -22.33 -10.05 18.13
N ILE A 268 -21.33 -9.60 17.37
CA ILE A 268 -20.13 -8.96 17.92
C ILE A 268 -20.47 -7.63 18.61
N LYS A 269 -21.35 -6.82 18.00
CA LYS A 269 -21.77 -5.53 18.56
C LYS A 269 -22.51 -5.70 19.89
N THR A 270 -23.38 -6.71 19.98
CA THR A 270 -24.20 -6.97 21.17
C THR A 270 -23.46 -7.76 22.24
N ASN A 271 -22.57 -8.68 21.85
CA ASN A 271 -21.80 -9.53 22.74
C ASN A 271 -20.36 -9.71 22.25
N LYS A 272 -19.44 -8.95 22.85
CA LYS A 272 -18.00 -9.02 22.51
C LYS A 272 -17.35 -10.37 22.82
N ASP A 273 -17.92 -11.21 23.69
CA ASP A 273 -17.40 -12.56 23.91
C ASP A 273 -17.55 -13.47 22.69
N PHE A 274 -18.49 -13.15 21.79
CA PHE A 274 -18.67 -13.86 20.53
C PHE A 274 -17.41 -13.81 19.63
N LEU A 275 -16.52 -12.83 19.83
CA LEU A 275 -15.21 -12.76 19.14
C LEU A 275 -14.35 -14.02 19.32
N LYS A 276 -14.61 -14.85 20.35
CA LYS A 276 -13.91 -16.14 20.54
C LYS A 276 -14.30 -17.19 19.50
N ASN A 277 -15.49 -17.06 18.94
CA ASN A 277 -16.15 -18.06 18.09
C ASN A 277 -16.18 -17.66 16.61
N ILE A 278 -15.56 -16.53 16.26
CA ILE A 278 -15.53 -16.01 14.89
C ILE A 278 -14.15 -16.20 14.27
N ASP A 279 -14.16 -16.57 12.99
CA ASP A 279 -12.98 -16.43 12.14
C ASP A 279 -13.06 -15.11 11.37
N ILE A 280 -11.97 -14.33 11.39
CA ILE A 280 -11.83 -13.12 10.60
C ILE A 280 -10.74 -13.43 9.57
N PRO A 281 -11.11 -13.91 8.36
CA PRO A 281 -10.13 -14.32 7.39
C PRO A 281 -9.17 -13.17 7.08
N GLY A 282 -7.88 -13.45 7.00
CA GLY A 282 -6.88 -12.46 6.61
C GLY A 282 -6.26 -12.75 5.26
N ARG A 283 -5.82 -11.71 4.54
CA ARG A 283 -4.85 -11.88 3.45
C ARG A 283 -3.44 -11.82 4.04
N PRO A 284 -2.64 -12.90 3.95
CA PRO A 284 -1.27 -12.87 4.40
C PRO A 284 -0.42 -12.00 3.47
N ILE A 285 0.43 -11.16 4.04
CA ILE A 285 1.44 -10.41 3.30
C ILE A 285 2.76 -10.54 4.04
N VAL A 286 3.80 -10.99 3.33
CA VAL A 286 5.16 -11.05 3.85
C VAL A 286 5.91 -9.80 3.38
N SER A 287 6.27 -8.95 4.33
CA SER A 287 7.18 -7.83 4.06
C SER A 287 8.60 -8.35 3.93
N LEU A 288 9.08 -8.47 2.69
CA LEU A 288 10.44 -8.90 2.36
C LEU A 288 11.46 -7.76 2.28
N CYS A 289 11.09 -6.55 2.69
CA CYS A 289 11.99 -5.40 2.71
C CYS A 289 13.27 -5.69 3.52
N ASN A 290 14.43 -5.52 2.89
CA ASN A 290 15.77 -5.88 3.34
C ASN A 290 15.96 -7.38 3.65
N SER A 291 15.15 -8.28 3.07
CA SER A 291 15.43 -9.72 3.17
C SER A 291 16.53 -10.14 2.20
N PRO A 292 17.23 -11.28 2.45
CA PRO A 292 18.25 -11.77 1.52
C PRO A 292 17.73 -11.97 0.09
N ILE A 293 16.46 -12.39 -0.05
CA ILE A 293 15.85 -12.71 -1.34
C ILE A 293 15.26 -11.51 -2.08
N GLU A 294 15.12 -10.34 -1.43
CA GLU A 294 14.44 -9.18 -2.02
C GLU A 294 15.08 -8.76 -3.35
N LYS A 295 16.39 -8.57 -3.36
CA LYS A 295 17.11 -8.01 -4.51
C LYS A 295 17.20 -8.97 -5.68
N ILE A 296 17.43 -10.26 -5.40
CA ILE A 296 17.38 -11.30 -6.43
C ILE A 296 15.94 -11.48 -6.95
N GLY A 297 14.92 -11.23 -6.13
CA GLY A 297 13.52 -11.15 -6.57
C GLY A 297 13.28 -9.99 -7.53
N GLN A 298 13.81 -8.80 -7.24
CA GLN A 298 13.74 -7.64 -8.15
C GLN A 298 14.50 -7.91 -9.46
N PHE A 299 15.62 -8.63 -9.39
CA PHE A 299 16.39 -9.03 -10.56
C PHE A 299 15.59 -9.93 -11.48
N ILE A 300 14.95 -10.98 -10.94
CA ILE A 300 14.06 -11.85 -11.72
C ILE A 300 12.88 -11.06 -12.30
N ASP A 301 12.25 -10.23 -11.48
CA ASP A 301 11.08 -9.44 -11.87
C ASP A 301 11.38 -8.46 -13.03
N HIS A 302 12.58 -7.90 -13.09
CA HIS A 302 13.01 -7.02 -14.18
C HIS A 302 12.85 -7.68 -15.56
N PHE A 303 13.17 -8.97 -15.68
CA PHE A 303 13.04 -9.72 -16.92
C PHE A 303 11.62 -10.24 -17.17
N LEU A 304 10.85 -10.53 -16.11
CA LEU A 304 9.50 -11.04 -16.24
C LEU A 304 8.48 -9.95 -16.58
N LYS A 305 8.63 -8.74 -16.01
CA LYS A 305 7.70 -7.62 -16.18
C LYS A 305 7.38 -7.26 -17.64
N PRO A 306 8.38 -7.07 -18.52
CA PRO A 306 8.13 -6.79 -19.93
C PRO A 306 7.33 -7.91 -20.62
N VAL A 307 7.60 -9.17 -20.27
CA VAL A 307 6.89 -10.33 -20.83
C VAL A 307 5.45 -10.36 -20.39
N VAL A 308 5.16 -10.18 -19.10
CA VAL A 308 3.78 -10.24 -18.60
C VAL A 308 2.93 -9.10 -19.13
N SER A 309 3.52 -7.91 -19.31
CA SER A 309 2.81 -6.75 -19.87
C SER A 309 2.31 -6.95 -21.31
N GLN A 310 2.88 -7.92 -22.04
CA GLN A 310 2.53 -8.27 -23.42
C GLN A 310 1.52 -9.42 -23.49
N LEU A 311 1.12 -10.02 -22.36
CA LEU A 311 0.11 -11.07 -22.35
C LEU A 311 -1.26 -10.45 -22.61
N TRP A 312 -2.09 -11.12 -23.41
CA TRP A 312 -3.45 -10.64 -23.67
C TRP A 312 -4.34 -10.64 -22.42
N THR A 313 -4.00 -11.46 -21.42
CA THR A 313 -4.67 -11.50 -20.10
C THR A 313 -4.27 -10.34 -19.19
N TYR A 314 -3.19 -9.62 -19.50
CA TYR A 314 -2.63 -8.61 -18.59
C TYR A 314 -3.54 -7.39 -18.44
N THR A 315 -3.71 -6.96 -17.20
CA THR A 315 -4.46 -5.75 -16.84
C THR A 315 -3.58 -4.88 -15.96
N GLN A 316 -3.24 -3.69 -16.46
CA GLN A 316 -2.34 -2.78 -15.78
C GLN A 316 -2.96 -2.19 -14.50
N ASP A 317 -4.19 -1.71 -14.59
CA ASP A 317 -4.92 -1.09 -13.48
C ASP A 317 -6.43 -1.10 -13.74
N THR A 318 -7.19 -0.63 -12.74
CA THR A 318 -8.66 -0.54 -12.80
C THR A 318 -9.14 0.36 -13.94
N THR A 319 -8.40 1.40 -14.30
CA THR A 319 -8.80 2.31 -15.39
C THR A 319 -8.63 1.61 -16.73
N SER A 320 -7.50 0.93 -16.94
CA SER A 320 -7.26 0.10 -18.13
C SER A 320 -8.32 -0.99 -18.27
N PHE A 321 -8.72 -1.62 -17.16
CA PHE A 321 -9.81 -2.60 -17.12
C PHE A 321 -11.15 -2.00 -17.59
N ILE A 322 -11.56 -0.88 -16.99
CA ILE A 322 -12.82 -0.20 -17.34
C ILE A 322 -12.82 0.18 -18.81
N ASN A 323 -11.73 0.79 -19.30
CA ASN A 323 -11.61 1.18 -20.71
C ASN A 323 -11.72 -0.01 -21.66
N LYS A 324 -11.17 -1.18 -21.29
CA LYS A 324 -11.31 -2.41 -22.10
C LYS A 324 -12.76 -2.88 -22.13
N ILE A 325 -13.46 -2.87 -21.00
CA ILE A 325 -14.85 -3.33 -20.91
C ILE A 325 -15.82 -2.35 -21.59
N GLU A 326 -15.59 -1.05 -21.53
CA GLU A 326 -16.48 -0.09 -22.20
C GLU A 326 -16.43 -0.18 -23.74
N GLN A 327 -15.37 -0.77 -24.29
CA GLN A 327 -15.22 -1.02 -25.73
C GLN A 327 -15.97 -2.28 -26.22
N ILE A 328 -16.47 -3.09 -25.29
CA ILE A 328 -17.16 -4.35 -25.57
C ILE A 328 -18.59 -4.09 -26.03
N ARG A 329 -18.94 -4.52 -27.25
CA ARG A 329 -20.32 -4.52 -27.76
C ARG A 329 -20.90 -5.92 -27.71
N ALA A 330 -21.57 -6.25 -26.61
CA ALA A 330 -22.19 -7.54 -26.40
C ALA A 330 -23.60 -7.60 -27.06
N PRO A 331 -23.92 -8.68 -27.80
CA PRO A 331 -25.30 -9.07 -28.10
C PRO A 331 -26.21 -9.16 -26.87
N ASP A 332 -27.51 -9.00 -27.08
CA ASP A 332 -28.53 -9.02 -26.02
C ASP A 332 -28.70 -10.40 -25.36
N ASP A 333 -28.23 -11.47 -26.01
CA ASP A 333 -28.35 -12.87 -25.59
C ASP A 333 -27.12 -13.41 -24.82
N ILE A 334 -26.32 -12.52 -24.21
CA ILE A 334 -25.11 -12.89 -23.47
C ILE A 334 -25.33 -12.92 -21.95
N ILE A 335 -24.82 -13.99 -21.32
CA ILE A 335 -24.70 -14.08 -19.86
C ILE A 335 -23.28 -13.71 -19.43
N MET A 336 -23.15 -12.80 -18.47
CA MET A 336 -21.86 -12.50 -17.87
C MET A 336 -21.53 -13.48 -16.74
N CYS A 337 -20.36 -14.11 -16.82
CA CYS A 337 -19.83 -15.00 -15.79
C CYS A 337 -18.60 -14.37 -15.11
N THR A 338 -18.43 -14.62 -13.82
CA THR A 338 -17.25 -14.17 -13.07
C THR A 338 -16.71 -15.32 -12.23
N PHE A 339 -15.39 -15.52 -12.25
CA PHE A 339 -14.73 -16.59 -11.51
C PHE A 339 -13.68 -16.01 -10.56
N ASP A 340 -13.78 -16.33 -9.28
CA ASP A 340 -12.77 -15.99 -8.28
C ASP A 340 -11.87 -17.20 -8.02
N ILE A 341 -10.55 -17.02 -8.14
CA ILE A 341 -9.61 -18.10 -7.87
C ILE A 341 -9.26 -18.08 -6.40
N THR A 342 -9.65 -19.15 -5.73
CA THR A 342 -9.36 -19.35 -4.31
C THR A 342 -7.87 -19.56 -4.09
N SER A 343 -7.26 -18.70 -3.28
CA SER A 343 -5.90 -18.89 -2.75
C SER A 343 -4.80 -19.11 -3.80
N MET A 344 -4.90 -18.50 -4.98
CA MET A 344 -3.96 -18.67 -6.10
C MET A 344 -2.47 -18.67 -5.70
N TYR A 345 -2.06 -17.69 -4.89
CA TYR A 345 -0.67 -17.56 -4.45
C TYR A 345 -0.21 -18.70 -3.53
N ASN A 346 -1.12 -19.43 -2.88
CA ASN A 346 -0.80 -20.52 -1.95
C ASN A 346 -1.14 -21.90 -2.51
N SER A 347 -1.69 -22.00 -3.73
CA SER A 347 -2.13 -23.29 -4.30
C SER A 347 -1.18 -23.86 -5.35
N LEU A 348 -0.16 -23.10 -5.75
CA LEU A 348 0.75 -23.47 -6.82
C LEU A 348 1.98 -24.20 -6.27
N THR A 349 2.39 -25.29 -6.89
CA THR A 349 3.67 -25.93 -6.60
C THR A 349 4.83 -25.12 -7.18
N HIS A 350 6.03 -25.25 -6.59
CA HIS A 350 7.22 -24.61 -7.14
C HIS A 350 7.53 -25.07 -8.57
N ASP A 351 7.26 -26.35 -8.88
CA ASP A 351 7.48 -26.90 -10.22
C ASP A 351 6.54 -26.28 -11.26
N GLU A 352 5.26 -26.09 -10.94
CA GLU A 352 4.33 -25.37 -11.83
C GLU A 352 4.79 -23.94 -12.13
N ILE A 353 5.32 -23.24 -11.12
CA ILE A 353 5.83 -21.87 -11.27
C ILE A 353 7.08 -21.87 -12.16
N LEU A 354 8.03 -22.78 -11.91
CA LEU A 354 9.26 -22.91 -12.69
C LEU A 354 8.98 -23.27 -14.14
N GLN A 355 8.06 -24.22 -14.39
CA GLN A 355 7.66 -24.62 -15.73
C GLN A 355 6.98 -23.48 -16.51
N ALA A 356 6.19 -22.63 -15.84
CA ALA A 356 5.56 -21.49 -16.50
C ALA A 356 6.60 -20.46 -16.99
N VAL A 357 7.62 -20.20 -16.16
CA VAL A 357 8.76 -19.36 -16.58
C VAL A 357 9.57 -20.02 -17.68
N ASP A 358 9.77 -21.34 -17.62
CA ASP A 358 10.46 -22.10 -18.67
C ASP A 358 9.75 -22.00 -20.03
N ARG A 359 8.42 -22.16 -20.05
CA ARG A 359 7.60 -22.00 -21.26
C ARG A 359 7.58 -20.56 -21.77
N ALA A 360 7.62 -19.58 -20.87
CA ALA A 360 7.72 -18.17 -21.22
C ALA A 360 9.14 -17.73 -21.66
N TRP A 361 10.16 -18.60 -21.57
CA TRP A 361 11.56 -18.24 -21.77
C TRP A 361 11.85 -17.63 -23.14
N TYR A 362 11.22 -18.14 -24.21
CA TYR A 362 11.41 -17.58 -25.56
C TYR A 362 10.94 -16.12 -25.65
N LYS A 363 9.89 -15.73 -24.91
CA LYS A 363 9.42 -14.34 -24.84
C LYS A 363 10.40 -13.47 -24.05
N ILE A 364 11.01 -14.02 -23.00
CA ILE A 364 12.07 -13.33 -22.24
C ILE A 364 13.24 -13.03 -23.17
N CYS A 365 13.74 -14.01 -23.93
CA CYS A 365 14.88 -13.82 -24.83
C CYS A 365 14.64 -12.80 -25.96
N ARG A 366 13.41 -12.72 -26.48
CA ARG A 366 13.07 -11.78 -27.57
C ARG A 366 12.90 -10.33 -27.12
N ASN A 367 12.68 -10.10 -25.82
CA ASN A 367 12.59 -8.75 -25.30
C ASN A 367 13.97 -8.08 -25.29
N LYS A 368 13.99 -6.78 -25.57
CA LYS A 368 15.21 -5.97 -25.40
C LYS A 368 15.43 -5.73 -23.91
N HIS A 369 16.62 -6.03 -23.43
CA HIS A 369 17.02 -5.82 -22.04
C HIS A 369 18.09 -4.75 -21.96
N GLU A 370 18.02 -3.91 -20.93
CA GLU A 370 19.00 -2.87 -20.65
C GLU A 370 20.30 -3.45 -20.06
N ILE A 371 20.23 -4.67 -19.54
CA ILE A 371 21.33 -5.42 -18.94
C ILE A 371 21.41 -6.83 -19.54
N PRO A 372 22.56 -7.53 -19.42
CA PRO A 372 22.70 -8.90 -19.90
C PRO A 372 21.64 -9.84 -19.29
N LEU A 373 20.99 -10.65 -20.13
CA LEU A 373 20.09 -11.71 -19.70
C LEU A 373 20.92 -12.95 -19.32
N PRO A 374 20.86 -13.45 -18.08
CA PRO A 374 21.56 -14.67 -17.70
C PRO A 374 21.01 -15.90 -18.44
N PRO A 375 21.80 -16.98 -18.58
CA PRO A 375 21.30 -18.22 -19.15
C PRO A 375 20.11 -18.79 -18.39
N LYS A 376 19.21 -19.47 -19.13
CA LYS A 376 17.98 -20.08 -18.60
C LYS A 376 18.21 -20.87 -17.31
N LYS A 377 19.23 -21.71 -17.30
CA LYS A 377 19.56 -22.58 -16.16
C LYS A 377 19.86 -21.77 -14.89
N ASP A 378 20.63 -20.70 -15.01
CA ASP A 378 20.99 -19.84 -13.88
C ASP A 378 19.80 -18.99 -13.42
N PHE A 379 19.00 -18.50 -14.36
CA PHE A 379 17.77 -17.77 -14.06
C PHE A 379 16.76 -18.63 -13.28
N LEU A 380 16.46 -19.83 -13.76
CA LEU A 380 15.56 -20.76 -13.08
C LEU A 380 16.13 -21.22 -11.73
N ARG A 381 17.45 -21.37 -11.61
CA ARG A 381 18.11 -21.68 -10.34
C ARG A 381 17.94 -20.56 -9.32
N ILE A 382 18.07 -19.29 -9.72
CA ILE A 382 17.78 -18.14 -8.84
C ILE A 382 16.32 -18.15 -8.41
N LEU A 383 15.39 -18.33 -9.36
CA LEU A 383 13.96 -18.37 -9.05
C LEU A 383 13.62 -19.50 -8.08
N GLN A 384 14.11 -20.72 -8.33
CA GLN A 384 13.94 -21.87 -7.44
C GLN A 384 14.51 -21.58 -6.05
N PHE A 385 15.69 -20.96 -5.97
CA PHE A 385 16.28 -20.57 -4.69
C PHE A 385 15.37 -19.61 -3.92
N ILE A 386 14.77 -18.60 -4.58
CA ILE A 386 13.85 -17.67 -3.93
C ILE A 386 12.61 -18.39 -3.40
N LEU A 387 12.00 -19.26 -4.21
CA LEU A 387 10.81 -20.03 -3.84
C LEU A 387 11.08 -20.92 -2.62
N CYS A 388 12.22 -21.63 -2.60
CA CYS A 388 12.58 -22.55 -1.52
C CYS A 388 13.12 -21.87 -0.25
N ASN A 389 13.48 -20.59 -0.29
CA ASN A 389 14.08 -19.86 0.85
C ASN A 389 13.25 -18.62 1.23
N ASN A 390 11.94 -18.64 0.97
CA ASN A 390 11.03 -17.61 1.45
C ASN A 390 10.72 -17.82 2.94
N GLU A 391 11.56 -17.24 3.79
CA GLU A 391 11.47 -17.32 5.25
C GLU A 391 11.00 -16.00 5.86
N PHE A 392 10.12 -16.09 6.85
CA PHE A 392 9.55 -14.94 7.52
C PHE A 392 9.21 -15.23 8.99
N GLU A 393 9.09 -14.16 9.76
CA GLU A 393 8.77 -14.18 11.18
C GLU A 393 7.32 -13.75 11.40
N PHE A 394 6.64 -14.44 12.31
CA PHE A 394 5.39 -14.04 12.91
C PHE A 394 5.38 -14.37 14.40
N ASN A 395 5.07 -13.38 15.25
CA ASN A 395 4.98 -13.56 16.70
C ASN A 395 6.22 -14.26 17.32
N ASN A 396 7.42 -13.82 16.93
CA ASN A 396 8.71 -14.39 17.34
C ASN A 396 8.95 -15.86 16.91
N LEU A 397 8.10 -16.41 16.05
CA LEU A 397 8.29 -17.72 15.43
C LEU A 397 8.67 -17.54 13.97
N ILE A 398 9.53 -18.43 13.46
CA ILE A 398 10.05 -18.36 12.10
C ILE A 398 9.42 -19.48 11.28
N PHE A 399 8.99 -19.12 10.08
CA PHE A 399 8.34 -20.02 9.14
C PHE A 399 9.01 -19.93 7.77
N ARG A 400 9.01 -21.04 7.06
CA ARG A 400 9.37 -21.15 5.65
C ARG A 400 8.14 -21.51 4.85
N GLN A 401 7.93 -20.82 3.73
CA GLN A 401 6.91 -21.22 2.77
C GLN A 401 7.47 -22.35 1.88
N THR A 402 6.77 -23.48 1.83
CA THR A 402 7.16 -24.68 1.08
C THR A 402 6.39 -24.84 -0.23
N CYS A 403 5.28 -24.12 -0.38
CA CYS A 403 4.39 -24.15 -1.53
C CYS A 403 3.97 -22.71 -1.89
N GLY A 404 3.67 -22.46 -3.16
CA GLY A 404 3.07 -21.22 -3.62
C GLY A 404 4.06 -20.15 -4.08
N ILE A 405 3.49 -19.02 -4.49
CA ILE A 405 4.21 -17.81 -4.85
C ILE A 405 4.33 -16.94 -3.58
N PRO A 406 5.54 -16.46 -3.23
CA PRO A 406 5.77 -15.70 -2.01
C PRO A 406 5.02 -14.37 -2.00
N MET A 407 3.94 -14.26 -1.21
CA MET A 407 3.11 -13.05 -1.17
C MET A 407 3.88 -11.85 -0.62
N GLY A 408 4.12 -10.84 -1.46
CA GLY A 408 4.88 -9.64 -1.11
C GLY A 408 6.29 -9.58 -1.70
N ALA A 409 6.73 -10.64 -2.41
CA ALA A 409 7.97 -10.57 -3.18
C ALA A 409 7.78 -9.79 -4.50
N PRO A 410 8.82 -9.10 -5.00
CA PRO A 410 8.74 -8.25 -6.18
C PRO A 410 8.24 -8.96 -7.44
N MET A 411 8.72 -10.18 -7.70
CA MET A 411 8.38 -10.98 -8.88
C MET A 411 7.03 -11.71 -8.78
N SER A 412 6.42 -11.73 -7.60
CA SER A 412 5.22 -12.53 -7.34
C SER A 412 4.01 -12.16 -8.21
N PRO A 413 3.72 -10.87 -8.49
CA PRO A 413 2.69 -10.50 -9.47
C PRO A 413 2.99 -11.05 -10.86
N SER A 414 4.22 -10.90 -11.35
CA SER A 414 4.62 -11.38 -12.68
C SER A 414 4.50 -12.91 -12.80
N LEU A 415 4.89 -13.66 -11.76
CA LEU A 415 4.71 -15.12 -11.72
C LEU A 415 3.23 -15.52 -11.73
N ALA A 416 2.39 -14.77 -10.99
CA ALA A 416 0.96 -14.99 -10.99
C ALA A 416 0.33 -14.72 -12.36
N ASP A 417 0.70 -13.62 -13.02
CA ASP A 417 0.21 -13.28 -14.37
C ASP A 417 0.57 -14.36 -15.40
N LEU A 418 1.80 -14.89 -15.36
CA LEU A 418 2.21 -16.01 -16.22
C LEU A 418 1.37 -17.25 -15.97
N ARG A 419 1.14 -17.63 -14.71
CA ARG A 419 0.32 -18.80 -14.38
C ARG A 419 -1.14 -18.61 -14.78
N MET A 420 -1.67 -17.41 -14.55
CA MET A 420 -3.02 -17.06 -14.97
C MET A 420 -3.20 -17.12 -16.48
N PHE A 421 -2.22 -16.62 -17.23
CA PHE A 421 -2.21 -16.72 -18.68
C PHE A 421 -2.31 -18.18 -19.16
N GLU A 422 -1.52 -19.08 -18.58
CA GLU A 422 -1.54 -20.50 -18.95
C GLU A 422 -2.84 -21.19 -18.54
N ILE A 423 -3.33 -20.96 -17.32
CA ILE A 423 -4.59 -21.54 -16.84
C ILE A 423 -5.74 -21.13 -17.76
N ILE A 424 -5.86 -19.83 -18.06
CA ILE A 424 -6.94 -19.32 -18.90
C ILE A 424 -6.79 -19.85 -20.33
N THR A 425 -5.57 -19.88 -20.88
CA THR A 425 -5.34 -20.42 -22.22
C THR A 425 -5.77 -21.89 -22.32
N ASN A 426 -5.39 -22.71 -21.35
CA ASN A 426 -5.79 -24.12 -21.32
C ASN A 426 -7.31 -24.30 -21.18
N ILE A 427 -7.97 -23.48 -20.35
CA ILE A 427 -9.44 -23.50 -20.23
C ILE A 427 -10.10 -23.15 -21.57
N LEU A 428 -9.58 -22.13 -22.27
CA LEU A 428 -10.11 -21.71 -23.56
C LEU A 428 -9.88 -22.74 -24.67
N ASP A 429 -8.78 -23.47 -24.64
CA ASP A 429 -8.47 -24.50 -25.64
C ASP A 429 -9.44 -25.68 -25.60
N ILE A 430 -10.00 -25.98 -24.42
CA ILE A 430 -10.99 -27.04 -24.18
C ILE A 430 -12.42 -26.52 -24.41
N PHE A 431 -12.62 -25.21 -24.50
CA PHE A 431 -13.97 -24.64 -24.61
C PHE A 431 -14.59 -24.95 -26.00
N PRO A 432 -15.78 -25.59 -26.07
CA PRO A 432 -16.36 -26.08 -27.32
C PRO A 432 -16.64 -25.00 -28.37
N PHE A 433 -16.79 -23.75 -27.95
CA PHE A 433 -17.10 -22.59 -28.80
C PHE A 433 -15.93 -21.60 -28.92
N LYS A 434 -14.68 -22.07 -28.77
CA LYS A 434 -13.49 -21.21 -28.82
C LYS A 434 -13.38 -20.37 -30.10
N ASP A 435 -13.89 -20.87 -31.22
CA ASP A 435 -13.84 -20.16 -32.52
C ASP A 435 -14.85 -19.01 -32.57
N ASN A 436 -15.99 -19.11 -31.86
CA ASN A 436 -16.92 -18.00 -31.65
C ASN A 436 -16.38 -16.98 -30.63
N LEU A 437 -15.58 -17.43 -29.66
CA LEU A 437 -14.86 -16.58 -28.71
C LEU A 437 -13.65 -15.87 -29.34
N ALA A 438 -13.03 -16.46 -30.37
CA ALA A 438 -11.87 -15.91 -31.08
C ALA A 438 -12.22 -14.71 -31.97
N LEU A 439 -13.48 -14.61 -32.42
CA LEU A 439 -13.99 -13.49 -33.21
C LEU A 439 -14.43 -12.28 -32.37
N ASN A 440 -14.43 -12.38 -31.03
CA ASN A 440 -14.89 -11.29 -30.18
C ASN A 440 -13.86 -10.92 -29.09
N PRO A 441 -13.20 -9.73 -29.18
CA PRO A 441 -12.28 -9.23 -28.13
C PRO A 441 -12.95 -8.98 -26.77
N ILE A 442 -14.24 -9.29 -26.67
CA ILE A 442 -15.12 -9.15 -25.52
C ILE A 442 -14.75 -10.06 -24.35
N THR A 443 -14.10 -11.20 -24.57
CA THR A 443 -14.14 -12.33 -23.63
C THR A 443 -13.01 -12.44 -22.61
N ARG A 444 -12.11 -11.46 -22.50
CA ARG A 444 -10.77 -11.73 -21.99
C ARG A 444 -10.19 -10.63 -21.12
N VAL A 445 -10.54 -10.62 -19.82
CA VAL A 445 -9.85 -9.73 -18.86
C VAL A 445 -9.55 -10.42 -17.53
N ALA A 446 -8.30 -10.82 -17.32
CA ALA A 446 -7.86 -11.33 -16.03
C ALA A 446 -7.41 -10.16 -15.13
N TYR A 447 -7.84 -10.17 -13.88
CA TYR A 447 -7.29 -9.33 -12.83
C TYR A 447 -6.63 -10.24 -11.79
N VAL A 448 -5.46 -9.86 -11.28
CA VAL A 448 -4.74 -10.65 -10.28
C VAL A 448 -5.62 -10.84 -9.04
N GLY A 449 -6.11 -12.06 -8.85
CA GLY A 449 -7.02 -12.44 -7.76
C GLY A 449 -8.51 -12.21 -8.01
N ALA A 450 -8.93 -11.98 -9.25
CA ALA A 450 -10.32 -12.09 -9.72
C ALA A 450 -10.32 -12.22 -11.26
N THR A 451 -10.80 -13.34 -11.82
CA THR A 451 -10.84 -13.51 -13.28
C THR A 451 -12.20 -13.08 -13.80
N PHE A 452 -12.24 -12.08 -14.67
CA PHE A 452 -13.43 -11.72 -15.42
C PHE A 452 -13.36 -12.40 -16.78
N VAL A 453 -14.08 -13.51 -16.92
CA VAL A 453 -14.30 -14.13 -18.23
C VAL A 453 -15.76 -13.91 -18.57
N PRO A 454 -16.13 -12.82 -19.27
CA PRO A 454 -17.45 -12.75 -19.86
C PRO A 454 -17.49 -13.84 -20.95
N ILE A 455 -18.20 -14.92 -20.70
CA ILE A 455 -18.38 -16.01 -21.66
C ILE A 455 -19.70 -15.73 -22.38
N ALA A 456 -19.63 -15.40 -23.67
CA ALA A 456 -20.82 -15.44 -24.51
C ALA A 456 -21.24 -16.91 -24.68
N VAL A 457 -22.32 -17.32 -24.03
CA VAL A 457 -22.95 -18.62 -24.23
C VAL A 457 -24.29 -18.37 -24.91
N PRO A 458 -24.54 -18.89 -26.12
CA PRO A 458 -25.86 -18.81 -26.74
C PRO A 458 -26.93 -19.42 -25.83
N GLU A 459 -28.14 -18.86 -25.84
CA GLU A 459 -29.27 -19.30 -25.01
C GLU A 459 -29.63 -20.81 -25.18
N ILE A 460 -29.13 -21.43 -26.26
CA ILE A 460 -29.28 -22.86 -26.59
C ILE A 460 -28.54 -23.80 -25.61
N CYS A 461 -27.64 -23.30 -24.75
CA CYS A 461 -26.93 -24.14 -23.77
C CYS A 461 -27.61 -24.25 -22.39
N ARG A 462 -28.93 -24.00 -22.30
CA ARG A 462 -29.73 -24.24 -21.09
C ARG A 462 -30.22 -25.68 -20.97
#